data_AF-A0A821LWZ2-F1
#
_entry.id   AF-A0A821LWZ2-F1
#
_cell.length_a   1.000
_cell.length_b   1.000
_cell.length_c   1.000
_cell.angle_alpha   90.00
_cell.angle_beta   90.00
_cell.angle_gamma   90.00
#
_symmetry.space_group_name_H-M   'P 1'
#
loop_
_entity.id
_entity.type
_entity.pdbx_description
1 polymer ?
#
loop_
_entity_poly.entity_id
_entity_poly.type
_entity_poly.pdbx_seq_one_letter_code
_entity_poly.pdbx_strand_id
1 'polypeptide(L)'
;KKIKINLNVPIKSVEQKDIEGLYRTIDADRKILIRAAIVRIMKQRKTLKHALLTQEVIHQLSSRFQPQIPMIKKCIEILIEEKYLERQLNENDMLHYLA
;
A
#
# COMPACT_ATOMS: atom_id res chain seq x y z
N LYS A 1 16.74 52.45 -5.47
CA LYS A 1 17.47 51.61 -4.47
C LYS A 1 17.52 50.18 -5.01
N LYS A 2 18.71 49.62 -5.30
CA LYS A 2 18.85 48.22 -5.76
C LYS A 2 18.91 47.30 -4.55
N ILE A 3 17.97 46.35 -4.45
CA ILE A 3 17.94 45.34 -3.40
C ILE A 3 18.96 44.27 -3.78
N LYS A 4 20.04 44.13 -3.00
CA LYS A 4 21.03 43.08 -3.15
C LYS A 4 20.51 41.84 -2.42
N ILE A 5 20.03 40.86 -3.17
CA ILE A 5 19.56 39.59 -2.62
C ILE A 5 20.76 38.65 -2.53
N ASN A 6 21.17 38.28 -1.32
CA ASN A 6 22.22 37.29 -1.10
C ASN A 6 21.62 35.88 -1.20
N LEU A 7 21.82 35.25 -2.34
CA LEU A 7 21.36 33.88 -2.66
C LEU A 7 22.37 32.82 -2.21
N ASN A 8 22.83 32.88 -0.95
CA ASN A 8 23.76 31.89 -0.38
C ASN A 8 23.06 30.91 0.57
N VAL A 9 21.76 30.64 0.33
CA VAL A 9 21.01 29.61 1.05
C VAL A 9 21.30 28.27 0.37
N PRO A 10 21.69 27.19 1.08
CA PRO A 10 22.01 25.93 0.43
C PRO A 10 20.75 25.31 -0.18
N ILE A 11 20.61 25.43 -1.51
CA ILE A 11 19.48 24.92 -2.31
C ILE A 11 19.21 23.42 -2.07
N LYS A 12 20.25 22.65 -1.71
CA LYS A 12 20.18 21.20 -1.49
C LYS A 12 19.23 20.76 -0.38
N SER A 13 19.01 21.56 0.67
CA SER A 13 18.19 21.14 1.82
C SER A 13 16.69 21.34 1.60
N VAL A 14 16.31 22.20 0.64
CA VAL A 14 14.92 22.41 0.23
C VAL A 14 14.48 21.29 -0.73
N GLU A 15 15.31 20.97 -1.73
CA GLU A 15 15.05 19.89 -2.70
C GLU A 15 14.91 18.50 -2.04
N GLN A 16 15.70 18.21 -0.98
CA GLN A 16 15.59 16.95 -0.25
C GLN A 16 14.24 16.76 0.46
N LYS A 17 13.70 17.83 1.04
CA LYS A 17 12.39 17.78 1.73
C LYS A 17 11.24 17.55 0.75
N ASP A 18 11.31 18.15 -0.43
CA ASP A 18 10.29 18.00 -1.47
C ASP A 18 10.27 16.56 -2.02
N ILE A 19 11.45 15.96 -2.20
CA ILE A 19 11.59 14.57 -2.65
C ILE A 19 11.03 13.57 -1.62
N GLU A 20 11.32 13.77 -0.33
CA GLU A 20 10.75 12.94 0.75
C GLU A 20 9.21 13.02 0.81
N GLY A 21 8.67 14.22 0.61
CA GLY A 21 7.23 14.45 0.51
C GLY A 21 6.61 13.68 -0.65
N LEU A 22 7.24 13.72 -1.82
CA LEU A 22 6.79 12.98 -3.00
C LEU A 22 6.77 11.46 -2.77
N TYR A 23 7.84 10.90 -2.19
CA TYR A 23 7.89 9.46 -1.90
C TYR A 23 6.77 9.02 -0.94
N ARG A 24 6.46 9.85 0.07
CA ARG A 24 5.36 9.57 1.00
C ARG A 24 4.01 9.50 0.29
N THR A 25 3.74 10.42 -0.63
CA THR A 25 2.49 10.42 -1.42
C THR A 25 2.41 9.17 -2.30
N ILE A 26 3.49 8.82 -2.99
CA ILE A 26 3.55 7.61 -3.83
C ILE A 26 3.26 6.36 -3.00
N ASP A 27 3.84 6.26 -1.80
CA ASP A 27 3.62 5.11 -0.92
C ASP A 27 2.19 5.05 -0.38
N ALA A 28 1.55 6.20 -0.13
CA ALA A 28 0.14 6.26 0.24
C ALA A 28 -0.75 5.76 -0.91
N ASP A 29 -0.52 6.21 -2.13
CA ASP A 29 -1.29 5.78 -3.31
C ASP A 29 -1.14 4.28 -3.56
N ARG A 30 0.08 3.75 -3.44
CA ARG A 30 0.33 2.30 -3.56
C ARG A 30 -0.44 1.51 -2.50
N LYS A 31 -0.55 2.00 -1.26
CA LYS A 31 -1.32 1.32 -0.19
C LYS A 31 -2.80 1.27 -0.55
N ILE A 32 -3.35 2.36 -1.06
CA ILE A 32 -4.76 2.43 -1.48
C ILE A 32 -5.02 1.42 -2.61
N LEU A 33 -4.14 1.37 -3.61
CA LEU A 33 -4.26 0.41 -4.72
C LEU A 33 -4.18 -1.05 -4.25
N ILE A 34 -3.27 -1.37 -3.33
CA ILE A 34 -3.14 -2.72 -2.77
C ILE A 34 -4.41 -3.12 -2.01
N ARG A 35 -4.93 -2.23 -1.14
CA ARG A 35 -6.18 -2.51 -0.42
C ARG A 35 -7.34 -2.75 -1.38
N ALA A 36 -7.50 -1.90 -2.40
CA ALA A 36 -8.53 -2.06 -3.41
C ALA A 36 -8.39 -3.36 -4.22
N ALA A 37 -7.17 -3.79 -4.52
CA ALA A 37 -6.90 -5.07 -5.17
C ALA A 37 -7.32 -6.24 -4.26
N ILE A 38 -6.91 -6.24 -2.99
CA ILE A 38 -7.28 -7.27 -2.01
C ILE A 38 -8.80 -7.39 -1.89
N VAL A 39 -9.51 -6.27 -1.66
CA VAL A 39 -10.97 -6.28 -1.52
C VAL A 39 -11.64 -6.81 -2.78
N ARG A 40 -11.18 -6.44 -3.97
CA ARG A 40 -11.74 -6.92 -5.24
C ARG A 40 -11.58 -8.43 -5.42
N ILE A 41 -10.39 -8.95 -5.12
CA ILE A 41 -10.09 -10.39 -5.17
C ILE A 41 -10.96 -11.14 -4.16
N MET A 42 -10.94 -10.72 -2.89
CA MET A 42 -11.68 -11.37 -1.80
C MET A 42 -13.19 -11.30 -1.99
N LYS A 43 -13.72 -10.21 -2.56
CA LYS A 43 -15.14 -10.09 -2.89
C LYS A 43 -15.60 -11.14 -3.91
N GLN A 44 -14.74 -11.49 -4.86
CA GLN A 44 -15.02 -12.51 -5.88
C GLN A 44 -14.81 -13.94 -5.34
N ARG A 45 -13.74 -14.17 -4.58
CA ARG A 45 -13.35 -15.50 -4.08
C ARG A 45 -14.11 -15.93 -2.82
N LYS A 46 -14.56 -14.97 -2.01
CA LYS A 46 -15.18 -15.12 -0.66
C LYS A 46 -14.27 -15.72 0.40
N THR A 47 -13.53 -16.77 0.08
CA THR A 47 -12.49 -17.36 0.91
C THR A 47 -11.21 -17.54 0.11
N LEU A 48 -10.06 -17.26 0.73
CA LEU A 48 -8.78 -17.50 0.09
C LEU A 48 -7.66 -17.68 1.13
N LYS A 49 -6.68 -18.52 0.81
CA LYS A 49 -5.47 -18.64 1.63
C LYS A 49 -4.61 -17.38 1.49
N HIS A 50 -4.02 -16.93 2.59
CA HIS A 50 -3.19 -15.73 2.64
C HIS A 50 -2.06 -15.75 1.58
N ALA A 51 -1.39 -16.90 1.40
CA ALA A 51 -0.33 -17.05 0.40
C ALA A 51 -0.85 -16.85 -1.03
N LEU A 52 -2.01 -17.43 -1.36
CA LEU A 52 -2.64 -17.30 -2.68
C LEU A 52 -3.12 -15.86 -2.91
N LEU A 53 -3.73 -15.23 -1.90
CA LEU A 53 -4.11 -13.82 -1.96
C LEU A 53 -2.91 -12.93 -2.26
N THR A 54 -1.78 -13.17 -1.60
CA THR A 54 -0.54 -12.42 -1.83
C THR A 54 -0.06 -12.55 -3.28
N GLN A 55 -0.10 -13.76 -3.84
CA GLN A 55 0.28 -14.01 -5.23
C GLN A 55 -0.67 -13.33 -6.23
N GLU A 56 -2.00 -13.43 -6.03
CA GLU A 56 -2.99 -12.79 -6.90
C GLU A 56 -2.85 -11.25 -6.87
N VAL A 57 -2.59 -10.65 -5.71
CA VAL A 57 -2.35 -9.20 -5.58
C VAL A 57 -1.11 -8.76 -6.36
N ILE A 58 0.00 -9.49 -6.23
CA ILE A 58 1.23 -9.19 -6.98
C ILE A 58 0.96 -9.29 -8.49
N HIS A 59 0.29 -10.36 -8.92
CA HIS A 59 -0.04 -10.58 -10.32
C HIS A 59 -0.90 -9.43 -10.87
N GLN A 60 -1.98 -9.06 -10.16
CA GLN A 60 -2.91 -8.03 -10.60
C GLN A 60 -2.26 -6.64 -10.71
N LEU A 61 -1.32 -6.31 -9.82
CA LEU A 61 -0.69 -4.99 -9.76
C LEU A 61 0.62 -4.89 -10.56
N SER A 62 1.18 -6.02 -11.02
CA SER A 62 2.47 -6.11 -11.72
C SER A 62 2.61 -5.16 -12.91
N SER A 63 1.51 -4.85 -13.62
CA SER A 63 1.49 -3.91 -14.75
C SER A 63 1.72 -2.45 -14.36
N ARG A 64 1.50 -2.08 -13.09
CA ARG A 64 1.64 -0.72 -12.58
C ARG A 64 2.89 -0.56 -11.72
N PHE A 65 3.17 -1.53 -10.85
CA PHE A 65 4.36 -1.57 -10.00
C PHE A 65 4.55 -2.97 -9.41
N GLN A 66 5.71 -3.24 -8.82
CA GLN A 66 5.98 -4.47 -8.09
C GLN A 66 5.68 -4.26 -6.59
N PRO A 67 4.55 -4.77 -6.06
CA PRO A 67 4.21 -4.57 -4.66
C PRO A 67 5.10 -5.42 -3.76
N GLN A 68 5.58 -4.83 -2.67
CA GLN A 68 6.40 -5.54 -1.70
C GLN A 68 5.52 -6.38 -0.76
N ILE A 69 5.90 -7.63 -0.51
CA ILE A 69 5.14 -8.56 0.36
C ILE A 69 4.85 -7.96 1.75
N PRO A 70 5.79 -7.28 2.44
CA PRO A 70 5.50 -6.65 3.74
C PRO A 70 4.35 -5.64 3.69
N MET A 71 4.23 -4.91 2.57
CA MET A 71 3.18 -3.91 2.38
C MET A 71 1.82 -4.55 2.14
N ILE A 72 1.78 -5.65 1.39
CA ILE A 72 0.55 -6.46 1.21
C ILE A 72 0.09 -7.01 2.56
N LYS A 73 0.98 -7.63 3.33
CA LYS A 73 0.68 -8.16 4.67
C LYS A 73 0.09 -7.09 5.58
N LYS A 74 0.71 -5.91 5.64
CA LYS A 74 0.19 -4.78 6.42
C LYS A 74 -1.19 -4.32 5.95
N CYS A 75 -1.46 -4.32 4.64
CA CYS A 75 -2.79 -3.99 4.14
C CYS A 75 -3.84 -5.04 4.49
N ILE A 76 -3.47 -6.33 4.51
CA ILE A 76 -4.37 -7.40 4.96
C ILE A 76 -4.73 -7.23 6.44
N GLU A 77 -3.76 -6.98 7.32
CA GLU A 77 -4.04 -6.72 8.75
C GLU A 77 -4.99 -5.54 8.93
N ILE A 78 -4.77 -4.44 8.21
CA ILE A 78 -5.66 -3.28 8.31
C ILE A 78 -7.07 -3.61 7.80
N LEU A 79 -7.20 -4.42 6.74
CA LEU A 79 -8.53 -4.84 6.26
C LEU A 79 -9.23 -5.81 7.23
N ILE A 80 -8.48 -6.54 8.06
CA ILE A 80 -9.04 -7.33 9.17
C ILE A 80 -9.53 -6.40 10.29
N GLU A 81 -8.72 -5.41 10.66
CA GLU A 81 -9.09 -4.38 11.65
C GLU A 81 -10.34 -3.59 11.23
N GLU A 82 -10.42 -3.19 9.96
CA GLU A 82 -11.55 -2.50 9.34
C GLU A 82 -12.77 -3.41 9.07
N LYS A 83 -12.73 -4.69 9.49
CA LYS A 83 -13.82 -5.68 9.35
C LYS A 83 -14.23 -6.00 7.90
N TYR A 84 -13.32 -5.82 6.94
CA TYR A 84 -13.51 -6.33 5.58
C TYR A 84 -13.16 -7.81 5.46
N LEU A 85 -12.22 -8.28 6.29
CA LEU A 85 -11.72 -9.64 6.31
C LEU A 85 -11.73 -10.23 7.72
N GLU A 86 -11.79 -11.55 7.82
CA GLU A 86 -11.52 -12.28 9.06
C GLU A 86 -10.61 -13.48 8.82
N ARG A 87 -9.90 -13.88 9.88
CA ARG A 87 -9.13 -15.13 9.91
C ARG A 87 -10.03 -16.25 10.40
N GLN A 88 -10.02 -17.38 9.70
CA GLN A 88 -10.78 -18.55 10.12
C GLN A 88 -10.10 -19.19 11.34
N LEU A 89 -10.85 -19.43 12.41
CA LEU A 89 -10.32 -19.93 13.69
C LEU A 89 -9.70 -21.33 13.59
N ASN A 90 -10.21 -22.16 12.68
CA ASN A 90 -9.84 -23.59 12.60
C ASN A 90 -8.79 -23.89 11.52
N GLU A 91 -8.49 -22.93 10.64
CA GLU A 91 -7.50 -23.10 9.58
C GLU A 91 -6.54 -21.91 9.56
N ASN A 92 -5.29 -22.19 9.95
CA ASN A 92 -4.21 -21.21 9.85
C ASN A 92 -4.09 -20.73 8.39
N ASP A 93 -3.98 -19.41 8.22
CA ASP A 93 -3.84 -18.71 6.95
C ASP A 93 -5.06 -18.69 6.02
N MET A 94 -6.26 -19.13 6.44
CA MET A 94 -7.47 -18.89 5.67
C MET A 94 -8.13 -17.55 6.02
N LEU A 95 -8.42 -16.75 4.99
CA LEU A 95 -9.11 -15.47 5.10
C LEU A 95 -10.52 -15.56 4.51
N HIS A 96 -11.49 -14.94 5.16
CA HIS A 96 -12.87 -14.82 4.70
C HIS A 96 -13.26 -13.34 4.49
N TYR A 97 -14.09 -13.06 3.49
CA TYR A 97 -14.59 -11.72 3.18
C TYR A 97 -15.93 -11.44 3.86
N LEU A 98 -16.04 -10.32 4.56
CA LEU A 98 -17.19 -9.99 5.40
C LEU A 98 -18.17 -8.96 4.83
N ALA A 99 -17.76 -8.20 3.80
CA ALA A 99 -18.50 -7.05 3.28
C ALA A 99 -19.26 -7.32 1.95
#